data_AF-A0A8S3YWS9-F1
#
_entry.id   AF-A0A8S3YWS9-F1
#
_cell.length_a   1.000
_cell.length_b   1.000
_cell.length_c   1.000
_cell.angle_alpha   90.00
_cell.angle_beta   90.00
_cell.angle_gamma   90.00
#
_symmetry.space_group_name_H-M   'P 1'
#
loop_
_entity.id
_entity.type
_entity.pdbx_description
1 polymer ?
#
loop_
_entity_poly.entity_id
_entity_poly.type
_entity_poly.pdbx_seq_one_letter_code
_entity_poly.pdbx_strand_id
1 'polypeptide(L)'
;KKHCCVCLKDGEHCLGPDHRYKPDSVTEKVHIFEFKKYEEAQQFVKRHLGQFQSMNGNGCILFLYSLILSRTLQKLYEDLQVDRDVKARLLTDTDDVSQSLLNLALTGKATPYTHNGELLYDRRGKLLPRSLYGIHSRNQVGFLFWDKGENSDSRTEIGSMLKTPKNPIWLTKVNGMYGLLFSLNEDLVSHWRVENRFAVFYYTGLACQEKPVVLTVETRLGRGRMKTSLGRRDEEKKIPALENCIMTKWFGAAVNWNGTAPFI
;
A
#
# COMPACT_ATOMS: atom_id res chain seq x y z
N LYS A 1 -12.61 19.50 7.29
CA LYS A 1 -13.41 18.85 8.36
C LYS A 1 -13.05 17.37 8.39
N LYS A 2 -12.75 16.80 9.56
CA LYS A 2 -12.55 15.35 9.71
C LYS A 2 -13.92 14.67 9.58
N HIS A 3 -14.01 13.69 8.68
CA HIS A 3 -15.24 13.01 8.29
C HIS A 3 -14.88 11.57 8.00
N CYS A 4 -15.68 10.63 8.51
CA CYS A 4 -15.51 9.20 8.29
C CYS A 4 -16.88 8.58 8.05
N CYS A 5 -16.97 7.74 7.02
CA CYS A 5 -18.12 6.89 6.76
C CYS A 5 -17.73 5.44 7.05
N VAL A 6 -18.63 4.71 7.69
CA VAL A 6 -18.56 3.26 7.84
C VAL A 6 -19.78 2.66 7.17
N CYS A 7 -19.55 1.73 6.25
CA CYS A 7 -20.59 0.99 5.54
C CYS A 7 -20.76 -0.37 6.20
N LEU A 8 -22.00 -0.70 6.55
CA LEU A 8 -22.38 -2.04 7.02
C LEU A 8 -23.44 -2.61 6.10
N LYS A 9 -23.54 -3.94 6.07
CA LYS A 9 -24.61 -4.63 5.37
C LYS A 9 -25.68 -5.01 6.37
N ASP A 10 -26.94 -4.75 6.02
CA ASP A 10 -28.10 -5.21 6.79
C ASP A 10 -28.92 -6.25 6.00
N GLY A 11 -29.93 -6.83 6.64
CA GLY A 11 -30.85 -7.78 6.01
C GLY A 11 -31.85 -7.11 5.06
N GLU A 12 -32.24 -5.88 5.39
CA GLU A 12 -33.26 -5.11 4.67
C GLU A 12 -32.68 -4.34 3.47
N HIS A 13 -33.55 -4.04 2.51
CA HIS A 13 -33.20 -3.26 1.33
C HIS A 13 -33.35 -1.76 1.61
N CYS A 14 -32.26 -1.01 1.47
CA CYS A 14 -32.25 0.45 1.49
C CYS A 14 -32.74 1.05 0.16
N LEU A 15 -32.52 0.32 -0.94
CA LEU A 15 -32.85 0.75 -2.30
C LEU A 15 -33.90 -0.17 -2.90
N GLY A 16 -34.97 0.42 -3.43
CA GLY A 16 -35.95 -0.28 -4.24
C GLY A 16 -35.38 -0.66 -5.62
N PRO A 17 -36.07 -1.52 -6.39
CA PRO A 17 -35.66 -1.83 -7.76
C PRO A 17 -35.66 -0.59 -8.64
N ASP A 18 -34.55 -0.32 -9.34
CA ASP A 18 -34.35 0.81 -10.24
C ASP A 18 -33.61 0.33 -11.49
N HIS A 19 -33.98 0.82 -12.66
CA HIS A 19 -33.37 0.45 -13.95
C HIS A 19 -31.90 0.90 -14.08
N ARG A 20 -31.45 1.83 -13.23
CA ARG A 20 -30.09 2.38 -13.23
C ARG A 20 -29.07 1.50 -12.50
N TYR A 21 -29.52 0.51 -11.73
CA TYR A 21 -28.62 -0.44 -11.08
C TYR A 21 -29.15 -1.86 -11.15
N LYS A 22 -28.24 -2.83 -11.15
CA LYS A 22 -28.58 -4.24 -11.06
C LYS A 22 -28.38 -4.68 -9.60
N PRO A 23 -29.41 -5.26 -8.94
CA PRO A 23 -29.25 -5.78 -7.59
C PRO A 23 -28.14 -6.83 -7.52
N ASP A 24 -27.28 -6.73 -6.50
CA ASP A 24 -26.10 -7.60 -6.31
C ASP A 24 -26.07 -8.27 -4.93
N SER A 25 -27.16 -8.15 -4.15
CA SER A 25 -27.28 -8.64 -2.78
C SER A 25 -26.34 -7.98 -1.78
N VAL A 26 -25.71 -6.86 -2.15
CA VAL A 26 -24.78 -6.09 -1.31
C VAL A 26 -25.20 -4.63 -1.32
N THR A 27 -25.06 -3.96 -2.46
CA THR A 27 -25.21 -2.51 -2.65
C THR A 27 -26.57 -2.01 -2.19
N GLU A 28 -27.64 -2.74 -2.50
CA GLU A 28 -28.99 -2.37 -2.11
C GLU A 28 -29.28 -2.54 -0.62
N LYS A 29 -28.38 -3.17 0.15
CA LYS A 29 -28.47 -3.42 1.60
C LYS A 29 -27.40 -2.70 2.41
N VAL A 30 -26.65 -1.78 1.79
CA VAL A 30 -25.62 -1.02 2.47
C VAL A 30 -26.23 0.14 3.24
N HIS A 31 -25.92 0.21 4.54
CA HIS A 31 -26.20 1.36 5.39
C HIS A 31 -24.91 2.15 5.62
N ILE A 32 -25.01 3.48 5.49
CA ILE A 32 -23.88 4.41 5.64
C ILE A 32 -24.02 5.11 6.99
N PHE A 33 -22.99 4.99 7.83
CA PHE A 33 -22.90 5.65 9.13
C PHE A 33 -21.80 6.70 9.09
N GLU A 34 -22.13 7.94 9.44
CA GLU A 34 -21.20 9.06 9.40
C GLU A 34 -20.70 9.44 10.80
N PHE A 35 -19.41 9.73 10.90
CA PHE A 35 -18.73 10.07 12.14
C PHE A 35 -17.87 11.33 11.96
N LYS A 36 -17.88 12.19 12.98
CA LYS A 36 -17.04 13.39 13.05
C LYS A 36 -15.86 13.22 14.02
N LYS A 37 -15.96 12.28 14.96
CA LYS A 37 -14.92 11.97 15.95
C LYS A 37 -14.32 10.59 15.68
N TYR A 38 -13.02 10.48 15.90
CA TYR A 38 -12.28 9.24 15.65
C TYR A 38 -12.68 8.14 16.62
N GLU A 39 -12.87 8.48 17.89
CA GLU A 39 -13.16 7.55 18.98
C GLU A 39 -14.53 6.88 18.77
N GLU A 40 -15.53 7.65 18.32
CA GLU A 40 -16.87 7.15 17.99
C GLU A 40 -16.81 6.16 16.81
N ALA A 41 -16.11 6.52 15.72
CA ALA A 41 -15.92 5.64 14.57
C ALA A 41 -15.16 4.36 14.96
N GLN A 42 -14.10 4.49 15.76
CA GLN A 42 -13.29 3.36 16.22
C GLN A 42 -14.12 2.39 17.06
N GLN A 43 -14.90 2.89 18.02
CA GLN A 43 -15.79 2.06 18.83
C GLN A 43 -16.86 1.37 17.97
N PHE A 44 -17.43 2.09 16.99
CA PHE A 44 -18.41 1.53 16.07
C PHE A 44 -17.83 0.39 15.22
N VAL A 45 -16.67 0.59 14.61
CA VAL A 45 -15.97 -0.46 13.83
C VAL A 45 -15.63 -1.66 14.70
N LYS A 46 -15.13 -1.46 15.93
CA LYS A 46 -14.83 -2.55 16.87
C LYS A 46 -16.06 -3.40 17.19
N ARG A 47 -17.22 -2.78 17.43
CA ARG A 47 -18.48 -3.48 17.71
C ARG A 47 -18.98 -4.32 16.53
N HIS A 48 -18.68 -3.90 15.30
CA HIS A 48 -19.17 -4.55 14.07
C HIS A 48 -18.06 -5.28 13.30
N LEU A 49 -16.93 -5.56 13.94
CA LEU A 49 -15.75 -6.13 13.27
C LEU A 49 -16.06 -7.46 12.58
N GLY A 50 -16.98 -8.25 13.13
CA GLY A 50 -17.44 -9.52 12.55
C GLY A 50 -18.00 -9.37 11.12
N GLN A 51 -18.62 -8.24 10.77
CA GLN A 51 -19.09 -8.02 9.40
C GLN A 51 -17.95 -7.86 8.40
N PHE A 52 -16.80 -7.33 8.85
CA PHE A 52 -15.62 -7.13 8.01
C PHE A 52 -14.75 -8.39 7.90
N GLN A 53 -14.81 -9.28 8.91
CA GLN A 53 -13.92 -10.43 9.03
C GLN A 53 -14.59 -11.79 8.70
N SER A 54 -15.90 -11.80 8.46
CA SER A 54 -16.61 -13.03 8.10
C SER A 54 -16.06 -13.64 6.80
N MET A 55 -15.72 -14.93 6.85
CA MET A 55 -15.10 -15.67 5.74
C MET A 55 -15.95 -15.67 4.45
N ASN A 56 -17.27 -15.70 4.60
CA ASN A 56 -18.23 -15.65 3.48
C ASN A 56 -18.99 -14.30 3.43
N GLY A 57 -18.41 -13.27 4.06
CA GLY A 57 -19.01 -11.94 4.13
C GLY A 57 -18.60 -11.02 2.98
N ASN A 58 -19.15 -9.81 2.98
CA ASN A 58 -18.82 -8.76 2.02
C ASN A 58 -17.84 -7.72 2.60
N GLY A 59 -17.04 -8.11 3.59
CA GLY A 59 -16.21 -7.21 4.40
C GLY A 59 -15.27 -6.32 3.61
N CYS A 60 -14.59 -6.86 2.59
CA CYS A 60 -13.69 -6.09 1.73
C CYS A 60 -14.42 -5.00 0.93
N ILE A 61 -15.62 -5.30 0.41
CA ILE A 61 -16.44 -4.35 -0.36
C ILE A 61 -16.99 -3.27 0.57
N LEU A 62 -17.48 -3.66 1.76
CA LEU A 62 -17.94 -2.71 2.77
C LEU A 62 -16.81 -1.77 3.23
N PHE A 63 -15.60 -2.31 3.41
CA PHE A 63 -14.43 -1.50 3.74
C PHE A 63 -14.07 -0.54 2.60
N LEU A 64 -14.10 -1.00 1.35
CA LEU A 64 -13.87 -0.16 0.17
C LEU A 64 -14.86 1.01 0.10
N TYR A 65 -16.16 0.75 0.26
CA TYR A 65 -17.18 1.81 0.28
C TYR A 65 -16.96 2.80 1.43
N SER A 66 -16.58 2.29 2.61
CA SER A 66 -16.23 3.11 3.77
C SER A 66 -15.08 4.08 3.46
N LEU A 67 -14.02 3.61 2.78
CA LEU A 67 -12.88 4.44 2.38
C LEU A 67 -13.28 5.51 1.35
N ILE A 68 -14.01 5.12 0.31
CA ILE A 68 -14.45 6.03 -0.76
C ILE A 68 -15.35 7.13 -0.20
N LEU A 69 -16.35 6.77 0.60
CA LEU A 69 -17.30 7.72 1.16
C LEU A 69 -16.67 8.60 2.26
N SER A 70 -15.72 8.05 3.04
CA SER A 70 -14.93 8.86 3.98
C SER A 70 -14.15 9.96 3.27
N ARG A 71 -13.57 9.66 2.09
CA ARG A 71 -12.85 10.65 1.27
C ARG A 71 -13.80 11.63 0.56
N THR A 72 -15.01 11.18 0.24
CA THR A 72 -16.01 11.79 -0.65
C THR A 72 -15.65 11.68 -2.13
N LEU A 73 -16.66 11.49 -3.00
CA LEU A 73 -16.46 11.30 -4.44
C LEU A 73 -15.75 12.49 -5.09
N GLN A 74 -16.16 13.73 -4.75
CA GLN A 74 -15.54 14.93 -5.30
C GLN A 74 -14.03 14.95 -5.05
N LYS A 75 -13.59 14.75 -3.80
CA LYS A 75 -12.17 14.76 -3.45
C LYS A 75 -11.43 13.54 -3.99
N LEU A 76 -12.13 12.41 -4.14
CA LEU A 76 -11.58 11.22 -4.77
C LEU A 76 -11.21 11.52 -6.23
N TYR A 77 -12.12 12.16 -6.99
CA TYR A 77 -11.82 12.57 -8.37
C TYR A 77 -10.68 13.60 -8.45
N GLU A 78 -10.63 14.55 -7.52
CA GLU A 78 -9.51 15.51 -7.42
C GLU A 78 -8.18 14.79 -7.15
N ASP A 79 -8.16 13.82 -6.23
CA ASP A 79 -6.95 13.06 -5.88
C ASP A 79 -6.40 12.25 -7.05
N LEU A 80 -7.30 11.66 -7.85
CA LEU A 80 -6.92 10.81 -8.98
C LEU A 80 -6.15 11.57 -10.05
N GLN A 81 -6.27 12.89 -10.11
CA GLN A 81 -5.51 13.75 -11.04
C GLN A 81 -5.60 13.26 -12.49
N VAL A 82 -6.77 12.74 -12.87
CA VAL A 82 -7.08 12.32 -14.23
C VAL A 82 -7.71 13.47 -15.00
N ASP A 83 -7.49 13.49 -16.31
CA ASP A 83 -8.21 14.42 -17.17
C ASP A 83 -9.69 14.05 -17.23
N ARG A 84 -10.56 15.05 -17.44
CA ARG A 84 -12.02 14.86 -17.37
C ARG A 84 -12.55 13.81 -18.35
N ASP A 85 -11.80 13.53 -19.42
CA ASP A 85 -12.17 12.59 -20.47
C ASP A 85 -11.78 11.13 -20.15
N VAL A 86 -11.00 10.90 -19.09
CA VAL A 86 -10.57 9.57 -18.67
C VAL A 86 -11.45 9.08 -17.51
N LYS A 87 -12.06 7.90 -17.68
CA LYS A 87 -12.79 7.25 -16.58
C LYS A 87 -11.82 6.95 -15.44
N ALA A 88 -12.03 7.60 -14.30
CA ALA A 88 -11.42 7.27 -13.03
C ALA A 88 -11.63 5.79 -12.67
N ARG A 89 -10.56 5.06 -12.34
CA ARG A 89 -10.63 3.65 -11.92
C ARG A 89 -9.81 3.42 -10.65
N LEU A 90 -10.41 2.73 -9.68
CA LEU A 90 -9.75 2.28 -8.44
C LEU A 90 -9.27 0.82 -8.54
N LEU A 91 -9.77 0.08 -9.52
CA LEU A 91 -9.33 -1.26 -9.87
C LEU A 91 -8.67 -1.20 -11.26
N THR A 92 -7.69 -2.05 -11.49
CA THR A 92 -7.09 -2.21 -12.82
C THR A 92 -8.02 -3.00 -13.72
N ASP A 93 -7.71 -3.05 -15.02
CA ASP A 93 -8.47 -3.83 -16.01
C ASP A 93 -8.34 -5.35 -15.80
N THR A 94 -7.46 -5.77 -14.89
CA THR A 94 -7.23 -7.15 -14.47
C THR A 94 -7.79 -7.42 -13.08
N ASP A 95 -8.72 -6.58 -12.60
CA ASP A 95 -9.33 -6.66 -11.26
C ASP A 95 -8.33 -6.62 -10.09
N ASP A 96 -7.12 -6.06 -10.30
CA ASP A 96 -6.14 -5.82 -9.24
C ASP A 96 -6.35 -4.43 -8.61
N VAL A 97 -5.81 -4.22 -7.42
CA VAL A 97 -5.82 -2.95 -6.71
C VAL A 97 -4.94 -1.94 -7.44
N SER A 98 -5.52 -0.81 -7.87
CA SER A 98 -4.73 0.27 -8.47
C SER A 98 -3.89 0.98 -7.41
N GLN A 99 -2.81 1.66 -7.84
CA GLN A 99 -1.98 2.45 -6.92
C GLN A 99 -2.80 3.52 -6.18
N SER A 100 -3.81 4.10 -6.85
CA SER A 100 -4.72 5.08 -6.26
C SER A 100 -5.56 4.47 -5.13
N LEU A 101 -6.11 3.27 -5.32
CA LEU A 101 -6.86 2.58 -4.27
C LEU A 101 -5.94 2.19 -3.11
N LEU A 102 -4.74 1.71 -3.41
CA LEU A 102 -3.75 1.40 -2.38
C LEU A 102 -3.40 2.64 -1.55
N ASN A 103 -3.12 3.77 -2.21
CA ASN A 103 -2.83 5.03 -1.54
C ASN A 103 -4.03 5.55 -0.75
N LEU A 104 -5.26 5.34 -1.22
CA LEU A 104 -6.47 5.68 -0.48
C LEU A 104 -6.53 4.91 0.85
N ALA A 105 -6.26 3.61 0.81
CA ALA A 105 -6.25 2.77 2.01
C ALA A 105 -5.11 3.15 2.99
N LEU A 106 -3.93 3.45 2.46
CA LEU A 106 -2.75 3.76 3.30
C LEU A 106 -2.76 5.20 3.86
N THR A 107 -3.27 6.16 3.08
CA THR A 107 -3.05 7.59 3.32
C THR A 107 -4.34 8.41 3.43
N GLY A 108 -5.48 7.82 3.10
CA GLY A 108 -6.76 8.53 2.98
C GLY A 108 -6.84 9.46 1.76
N LYS A 109 -5.92 9.36 0.80
CA LYS A 109 -5.94 10.09 -0.48
C LYS A 109 -5.66 9.14 -1.64
N ALA A 110 -6.42 9.28 -2.72
CA ALA A 110 -6.35 8.37 -3.88
C ALA A 110 -5.39 8.84 -4.99
N THR A 111 -4.29 9.51 -4.64
CA THR A 111 -3.29 9.90 -5.63
C THR A 111 -2.70 8.67 -6.31
N PRO A 112 -2.49 8.64 -7.63
CA PRO A 112 -1.83 7.53 -8.30
C PRO A 112 -0.32 7.52 -8.06
N TYR A 113 0.24 8.58 -7.46
CA TYR A 113 1.67 8.78 -7.38
C TYR A 113 2.27 8.35 -6.03
N THR A 114 3.50 7.85 -6.07
CA THR A 114 4.25 7.35 -4.91
C THR A 114 5.39 8.26 -4.47
N HIS A 115 5.69 9.32 -5.22
CA HIS A 115 6.71 10.31 -4.86
C HIS A 115 6.22 11.21 -3.72
N ASN A 116 7.15 11.94 -3.10
CA ASN A 116 6.81 12.88 -2.04
C ASN A 116 6.28 14.20 -2.62
N GLY A 117 5.33 14.81 -1.90
CA GLY A 117 4.89 16.19 -2.12
C GLY A 117 4.43 16.46 -3.54
N GLU A 118 4.83 17.62 -4.07
CA GLU A 118 4.48 18.07 -5.42
C GLU A 118 5.67 17.89 -6.37
N LEU A 119 5.40 17.40 -7.57
CA LEU A 119 6.37 17.26 -8.65
C LEU A 119 6.00 18.21 -9.79
N LEU A 120 6.88 19.16 -10.06
CA LEU A 120 6.72 20.19 -11.10
C LEU A 120 7.47 19.85 -12.40
N TYR A 121 8.51 19.02 -12.30
CA TYR A 121 9.41 18.71 -13.40
C TYR A 121 9.47 17.20 -13.63
N ASP A 122 9.61 16.79 -14.88
CA ASP A 122 9.89 15.41 -15.22
C ASP A 122 11.33 14.99 -14.86
N ARG A 123 11.66 13.72 -15.04
CA ARG A 123 13.00 13.18 -14.79
C ARG A 123 14.11 13.83 -15.64
N ARG A 124 13.76 14.54 -16.72
CA ARG A 124 14.68 15.25 -17.62
C ARG A 124 14.78 16.75 -17.28
N GLY A 125 14.10 17.21 -16.22
CA GLY A 125 14.09 18.61 -15.79
C GLY A 125 13.15 19.50 -16.60
N LYS A 126 12.27 18.93 -17.43
CA LYS A 126 11.27 19.70 -18.18
C LYS A 126 10.04 19.95 -17.31
N LEU A 127 9.52 21.17 -17.34
CA LEU A 127 8.30 21.54 -16.63
C LEU A 127 7.12 20.70 -17.15
N LEU A 128 6.36 20.13 -16.21
CA LEU A 128 5.16 19.35 -16.50
C LEU A 128 3.98 20.29 -16.85
N PRO A 129 3.03 19.85 -17.69
CA PRO A 129 1.84 20.64 -18.02
C PRO A 129 0.97 20.97 -16.80
N ARG A 130 1.00 20.09 -15.79
CA ARG A 130 0.38 20.27 -14.48
C ARG A 130 1.28 19.70 -13.40
N SER A 131 1.24 20.28 -12.22
CA SER A 131 1.83 19.71 -11.03
C SER A 131 1.23 18.34 -10.72
N LEU A 132 2.08 17.38 -10.36
CA LEU A 132 1.65 16.08 -9.87
C LEU A 132 1.79 16.04 -8.35
N TYR A 133 0.71 15.69 -7.67
CA TYR A 133 0.63 15.67 -6.21
C TYR A 133 0.72 14.23 -5.70
N GLY A 134 1.84 13.88 -5.07
CA GLY A 134 2.08 12.60 -4.44
C GLY A 134 1.75 12.57 -2.95
N ILE A 135 2.58 11.88 -2.17
CA ILE A 135 2.37 11.61 -0.76
C ILE A 135 2.96 12.75 0.09
N HIS A 136 2.13 13.37 0.92
CA HIS A 136 2.49 14.61 1.63
C HIS A 136 3.02 14.38 3.04
N SER A 137 2.78 13.21 3.63
CA SER A 137 3.09 12.97 5.05
C SER A 137 3.28 11.48 5.33
N ARG A 138 4.02 11.18 6.40
CA ARG A 138 4.18 9.81 6.93
C ARG A 138 2.86 9.25 7.44
N ASN A 139 2.57 8.00 7.09
CA ASN A 139 1.36 7.27 7.50
C ASN A 139 1.67 6.18 8.54
N GLN A 140 0.62 5.55 9.08
CA GLN A 140 0.76 4.49 10.08
C GLN A 140 1.43 3.24 9.51
N VAL A 141 1.11 2.91 8.25
CA VAL A 141 1.66 1.79 7.50
C VAL A 141 2.38 2.35 6.27
N GLY A 142 3.53 1.77 5.96
CA GLY A 142 4.36 2.14 4.83
C GLY A 142 4.08 1.29 3.60
N PHE A 143 4.78 1.60 2.52
CA PHE A 143 4.74 0.82 1.29
C PHE A 143 6.14 0.65 0.71
N LEU A 144 6.45 -0.57 0.28
CA LEU A 144 7.65 -0.91 -0.48
C LEU A 144 7.23 -1.60 -1.78
N PHE A 145 7.95 -1.30 -2.84
CA PHE A 145 7.65 -1.82 -4.16
C PHE A 145 8.94 -2.32 -4.82
N TRP A 146 8.84 -3.45 -5.50
CA TRP A 146 9.88 -3.93 -6.38
C TRP A 146 9.32 -4.83 -7.45
N ASP A 147 9.77 -4.67 -8.68
CA ASP A 147 9.43 -5.58 -9.76
C ASP A 147 10.65 -5.81 -10.64
N LYS A 148 10.99 -7.08 -10.85
CA LYS A 148 12.11 -7.51 -11.70
C LYS A 148 11.85 -7.21 -13.19
N GLY A 149 10.58 -7.11 -13.59
CA GLY A 149 10.17 -6.79 -14.97
C GLY A 149 10.32 -5.32 -15.34
N GLU A 150 10.50 -4.42 -14.37
CA GLU A 150 10.68 -3.00 -14.67
C GLU A 150 12.01 -2.72 -15.37
N ASN A 151 11.99 -1.78 -16.32
CA ASN A 151 13.22 -1.28 -16.92
C ASN A 151 14.08 -0.61 -15.84
N SER A 152 15.33 -1.07 -15.71
CA SER A 152 16.26 -0.59 -14.69
C SER A 152 16.49 0.92 -14.72
N ASP A 153 16.38 1.54 -15.90
CA ASP A 153 16.64 2.98 -16.08
C ASP A 153 15.41 3.84 -15.76
N SER A 154 14.25 3.21 -15.53
CA SER A 154 13.00 3.91 -15.28
C SER A 154 12.15 3.32 -14.16
N ARG A 155 12.77 2.62 -13.20
CA ARG A 155 12.07 1.96 -12.09
C ARG A 155 11.12 2.89 -11.33
N THR A 156 10.09 2.29 -10.76
CA THR A 156 9.19 3.00 -9.86
C THR A 156 9.93 3.35 -8.57
N GLU A 157 9.99 4.64 -8.26
CA GLU A 157 10.57 5.14 -7.03
C GLU A 157 9.49 5.42 -6.00
N ILE A 158 9.60 4.77 -4.84
CA ILE A 158 8.73 5.05 -3.69
C ILE A 158 9.36 6.16 -2.84
N GLY A 159 8.59 7.23 -2.60
CA GLY A 159 9.00 8.36 -1.79
C GLY A 159 9.21 8.00 -0.32
N SER A 160 10.04 8.80 0.38
CA SER A 160 10.37 8.56 1.79
C SER A 160 9.15 8.60 2.73
N MET A 161 8.07 9.31 2.37
CA MET A 161 6.84 9.35 3.18
C MET A 161 6.14 7.98 3.29
N LEU A 162 6.33 7.11 2.30
CA LEU A 162 5.85 5.72 2.33
C LEU A 162 6.92 4.74 2.85
N LYS A 163 8.20 4.99 2.56
CA LYS A 163 9.30 4.12 3.05
C LYS A 163 9.54 4.25 4.55
N THR A 164 9.21 5.37 5.19
CA THR A 164 9.43 5.60 6.62
C THR A 164 8.11 5.87 7.35
N PRO A 165 7.27 4.83 7.55
CA PRO A 165 6.01 4.94 8.29
C PRO A 165 6.22 5.28 9.77
N LYS A 166 5.11 5.54 10.48
CA LYS A 166 5.12 5.79 11.93
C LYS A 166 5.32 4.51 12.73
N ASN A 167 4.68 3.42 12.31
CA ASN A 167 4.91 2.09 12.86
C ASN A 167 5.79 1.31 11.88
N PRO A 168 6.68 0.42 12.33
CA PRO A 168 7.56 -0.37 11.48
C PRO A 168 6.80 -1.50 10.76
N ILE A 169 5.79 -1.14 9.97
CA ILE A 169 4.91 -2.01 9.21
C ILE A 169 4.85 -1.48 7.78
N TRP A 170 5.10 -2.33 6.80
CA TRP A 170 5.08 -2.03 5.38
C TRP A 170 4.24 -3.06 4.66
N LEU A 171 3.31 -2.58 3.82
CA LEU A 171 2.83 -3.40 2.72
C LEU A 171 3.93 -3.47 1.65
N THR A 172 4.21 -4.65 1.12
CA THR A 172 5.12 -4.85 0.00
C THR A 172 4.33 -5.25 -1.23
N LYS A 173 4.69 -4.75 -2.41
CA LYS A 173 4.30 -5.37 -3.69
C LYS A 173 5.58 -5.77 -4.42
N VAL A 174 5.83 -7.07 -4.49
CA VAL A 174 7.05 -7.65 -5.06
C VAL A 174 6.69 -8.57 -6.21
N ASN A 175 7.15 -8.26 -7.43
CA ASN A 175 6.81 -8.99 -8.65
C ASN A 175 5.29 -9.23 -8.80
N GLY A 176 4.48 -8.19 -8.52
CA GLY A 176 3.02 -8.25 -8.54
C GLY A 176 2.35 -8.85 -7.29
N MET A 177 3.08 -9.53 -6.41
CA MET A 177 2.52 -10.15 -5.21
C MET A 177 2.56 -9.22 -4.00
N TYR A 178 1.45 -9.13 -3.29
CA TYR A 178 1.37 -8.39 -2.03
C TYR A 178 1.91 -9.22 -0.85
N GLY A 179 2.49 -8.52 0.12
CA GLY A 179 2.94 -9.09 1.38
C GLY A 179 3.03 -8.04 2.46
N LEU A 180 3.24 -8.48 3.69
CA LEU A 180 3.36 -7.65 4.88
C LEU A 180 4.74 -7.87 5.49
N LEU A 181 5.52 -6.80 5.54
CA LEU A 181 6.81 -6.75 6.22
C LEU A 181 6.67 -5.92 7.49
N PHE A 182 7.09 -6.41 8.64
CA PHE A 182 7.05 -5.60 9.86
C PHE A 182 8.14 -5.95 10.87
N SER A 183 8.41 -5.05 11.82
CA SER A 183 9.25 -5.33 12.97
C SER A 183 8.44 -5.22 14.26
N LEU A 184 8.82 -6.00 15.27
CA LEU A 184 8.27 -5.87 16.62
C LEU A 184 8.96 -4.74 17.40
N ASN A 185 10.08 -4.22 16.91
CA ASN A 185 10.76 -3.09 17.51
C ASN A 185 10.20 -1.78 16.93
N GLU A 186 9.33 -1.10 17.69
CA GLU A 186 8.71 0.18 17.30
C GLU A 186 9.75 1.27 16.99
N ASP A 187 10.94 1.19 17.60
CA ASP A 187 12.01 2.16 17.42
C ASP A 187 12.78 2.01 16.10
N LEU A 188 12.52 0.95 15.33
CA LEU A 188 13.25 0.66 14.10
C LEU A 188 13.21 1.83 13.10
N VAL A 189 12.10 2.57 13.02
CA VAL A 189 11.90 3.67 12.06
C VAL A 189 12.15 5.05 12.67
N SER A 190 12.44 5.14 13.97
CA SER A 190 12.67 6.39 14.70
C SER A 190 14.12 6.55 15.15
N HIS A 191 14.89 5.46 15.28
CA HIS A 191 16.24 5.47 15.83
C HIS A 191 17.28 4.85 14.87
N TRP A 192 18.15 5.70 14.30
CA TRP A 192 19.19 5.28 13.35
C TRP A 192 20.14 4.19 13.88
N ARG A 193 20.36 4.11 15.21
CA ARG A 193 21.21 3.05 15.80
C ARG A 193 20.59 1.66 15.68
N VAL A 194 19.27 1.59 15.73
CA VAL A 194 18.50 0.33 15.60
C VAL A 194 18.52 -0.16 14.15
N GLU A 195 18.62 0.76 13.18
CA GLU A 195 18.70 0.44 11.75
C GLU A 195 20.01 -0.24 11.32
N ASN A 196 20.95 -0.51 12.23
CA ASN A 196 22.19 -1.22 11.91
C ASN A 196 21.99 -2.72 11.69
N ARG A 197 21.28 -3.36 12.62
CA ARG A 197 20.98 -4.80 12.60
C ARG A 197 19.66 -5.04 13.31
N PHE A 198 18.70 -5.62 12.61
CA PHE A 198 17.35 -5.84 13.16
C PHE A 198 16.66 -7.03 12.51
N ALA A 199 15.61 -7.52 13.17
CA ALA A 199 14.74 -8.55 12.65
C ALA A 199 13.45 -7.95 12.09
N VAL A 200 13.02 -8.48 10.95
CA VAL A 200 11.71 -8.20 10.34
C VAL A 200 11.01 -9.51 10.03
N PHE A 201 9.69 -9.50 10.14
CA PHE A 201 8.81 -10.61 9.82
C PHE A 201 8.19 -10.35 8.46
N TYR A 202 8.05 -11.40 7.65
CA TYR A 202 7.43 -11.33 6.34
C TYR A 202 6.29 -12.33 6.19
N TYR A 203 5.13 -11.85 5.74
CA TYR A 203 3.91 -12.65 5.55
C TYR A 203 3.26 -12.33 4.20
N THR A 204 2.93 -13.35 3.42
CA THR A 204 2.31 -13.18 2.09
C THR A 204 0.86 -13.63 2.07
N GLY A 205 0.41 -14.32 3.12
CA GLY A 205 -0.93 -14.91 3.18
C GLY A 205 -1.12 -16.12 2.26
N LEU A 206 -0.06 -16.58 1.59
CA LEU A 206 -0.09 -17.80 0.79
C LEU A 206 -0.30 -19.02 1.70
N ALA A 207 -1.13 -19.96 1.26
CA ALA A 207 -1.41 -21.19 2.01
C ALA A 207 -0.14 -22.05 2.26
N CYS A 208 0.86 -21.93 1.39
CA CYS A 208 2.15 -22.62 1.55
C CYS A 208 3.03 -22.01 2.65
N GLN A 209 2.71 -20.81 3.14
CA GLN A 209 3.46 -20.18 4.23
C GLN A 209 2.94 -20.67 5.58
N GLU A 210 3.39 -21.85 6.00
CA GLU A 210 2.96 -22.45 7.28
C GLU A 210 3.61 -21.80 8.51
N LYS A 211 4.77 -21.17 8.34
CA LYS A 211 5.54 -20.57 9.44
C LYS A 211 5.87 -19.09 9.19
N PRO A 212 5.91 -18.27 10.25
CA PRO A 212 6.46 -16.92 10.18
C PRO A 212 7.88 -16.92 9.60
N VAL A 213 8.12 -16.07 8.62
CA VAL A 213 9.46 -15.90 8.05
C VAL A 213 10.12 -14.71 8.72
N VAL A 214 11.24 -14.96 9.39
CA VAL A 214 12.00 -13.93 10.10
C VAL A 214 13.29 -13.67 9.34
N LEU A 215 13.43 -12.45 8.82
CA LEU A 215 14.63 -11.99 8.14
C LEU A 215 15.48 -11.17 9.11
N THR A 216 16.78 -11.37 9.08
CA THR A 216 17.74 -10.48 9.74
C THR A 216 18.35 -9.56 8.70
N VAL A 217 18.20 -8.25 8.90
CA VAL A 217 18.71 -7.21 8.01
C VAL A 217 19.88 -6.53 8.68
N GLU A 218 21.02 -6.47 7.99
CA GLU A 218 22.25 -5.82 8.45
C GLU A 218 22.69 -4.76 7.43
N THR A 219 22.72 -3.49 7.84
CA THR A 219 23.05 -2.37 6.95
C THR A 219 24.55 -2.03 6.94
N ARG A 220 25.32 -2.52 7.92
CA ARG A 220 26.77 -2.23 8.05
C ARG A 220 27.66 -3.09 7.17
N LEU A 221 27.32 -4.37 7.00
CA LEU A 221 28.11 -5.33 6.22
C LEU A 221 27.84 -5.21 4.72
N GLY A 222 27.48 -4.01 4.24
CA GLY A 222 26.75 -3.81 3.01
C GLY A 222 27.29 -4.59 1.81
N ARG A 223 26.38 -5.08 0.94
CA ARG A 223 26.76 -5.79 -0.29
C ARG A 223 27.73 -4.92 -1.11
N GLY A 224 28.83 -5.51 -1.59
CA GLY A 224 29.84 -4.81 -2.37
C GLY A 224 29.24 -4.14 -3.60
N ARG A 225 29.59 -2.88 -3.84
CA ARG A 225 29.03 -2.10 -4.96
C ARG A 225 29.77 -2.42 -6.26
N MET A 226 29.11 -3.06 -7.22
CA MET A 226 29.70 -3.25 -8.55
C MET A 226 29.97 -1.90 -9.24
N LYS A 227 31.12 -1.81 -9.89
CA LYS A 227 31.60 -0.58 -10.55
C LYS A 227 30.88 -0.31 -11.87
N THR A 228 30.48 -1.35 -12.61
CA THR A 228 29.83 -1.24 -13.93
C THR A 228 28.31 -1.38 -13.84
N SER A 229 27.59 -0.72 -14.75
CA SER A 229 26.13 -0.82 -14.85
C SER A 229 25.66 -2.23 -15.22
N LEU A 230 26.34 -2.90 -16.15
CA LEU A 230 26.10 -4.30 -16.52
C LEU A 230 26.31 -5.25 -15.32
N GLY A 231 27.42 -5.10 -14.58
CA GLY A 231 27.69 -5.93 -13.41
C GLY A 231 26.62 -5.77 -12.32
N ARG A 232 26.11 -4.56 -12.10
CA ARG A 232 24.98 -4.32 -11.19
C ARG A 232 23.72 -5.06 -11.63
N ARG A 233 23.37 -5.00 -12.91
CA ARG A 233 22.17 -5.68 -13.44
C ARG A 233 22.27 -7.20 -13.29
N ASP A 234 23.43 -7.78 -13.53
CA ASP A 234 23.63 -9.23 -13.42
C ASP A 234 23.64 -9.73 -11.99
N GLU A 235 24.18 -8.96 -11.05
CA GLU A 235 24.07 -9.28 -9.62
C GLU A 235 22.65 -9.15 -9.10
N GLU A 236 21.95 -8.09 -9.48
CA GLU A 236 20.56 -7.86 -9.04
C GLU A 236 19.65 -9.03 -9.42
N LYS A 237 19.87 -9.65 -10.59
CA LYS A 237 19.12 -10.84 -11.03
C LYS A 237 19.33 -12.06 -10.14
N LYS A 238 20.46 -12.15 -9.43
CA LYS A 238 20.81 -13.24 -8.50
C LYS A 238 20.26 -13.03 -7.10
N ILE A 239 19.93 -11.79 -6.75
CA ILE A 239 19.39 -11.44 -5.44
C ILE A 239 17.88 -11.73 -5.43
N PRO A 240 17.35 -12.40 -4.39
CA PRO A 240 15.90 -12.62 -4.26
C PRO A 240 15.10 -11.33 -4.35
N ALA A 241 13.91 -11.38 -4.93
CA ALA A 241 13.14 -10.16 -5.24
C ALA A 241 12.74 -9.40 -3.98
N LEU A 242 12.39 -10.12 -2.90
CA LEU A 242 12.09 -9.49 -1.61
C LEU A 242 13.30 -8.76 -1.02
N GLU A 243 14.51 -9.32 -1.15
CA GLU A 243 15.72 -8.64 -0.68
C GLU A 243 15.98 -7.36 -1.45
N ASN A 244 15.79 -7.39 -2.77
CA ASN A 244 15.87 -6.18 -3.58
C ASN A 244 14.81 -5.14 -3.15
N CYS A 245 13.60 -5.57 -2.82
CA CYS A 245 12.56 -4.71 -2.27
C CYS A 245 12.99 -4.05 -0.95
N ILE A 246 13.53 -4.83 0.00
CA ILE A 246 14.07 -4.35 1.28
C ILE A 246 15.19 -3.34 1.04
N MET A 247 16.08 -3.60 0.07
CA MET A 247 17.17 -2.70 -0.30
C MET A 247 16.72 -1.38 -0.92
N THR A 248 15.48 -1.27 -1.40
CA THR A 248 14.94 0.04 -1.83
C THR A 248 14.80 1.02 -0.65
N LYS A 249 14.68 0.50 0.58
CA LYS A 249 14.67 1.29 1.81
C LYS A 249 16.03 1.28 2.50
N TRP A 250 16.58 0.09 2.75
CA TRP A 250 17.87 -0.07 3.42
C TRP A 250 18.95 -0.41 2.39
N PHE A 251 19.41 0.62 1.69
CA PHE A 251 20.32 0.46 0.57
C PHE A 251 21.58 -0.33 0.95
N GLY A 252 21.87 -1.38 0.17
CA GLY A 252 23.05 -2.22 0.36
C GLY A 252 22.94 -3.20 1.54
N ALA A 253 21.80 -3.30 2.23
CA ALA A 253 21.66 -4.21 3.35
C ALA A 253 21.88 -5.68 2.96
N ALA A 254 22.54 -6.43 3.83
CA ALA A 254 22.59 -7.88 3.76
C ALA A 254 21.34 -8.45 4.45
N VAL A 255 20.66 -9.39 3.79
CA VAL A 255 19.45 -10.03 4.32
C VAL A 255 19.75 -11.51 4.54
N ASN A 256 19.48 -12.00 5.75
CA ASN A 256 19.57 -13.40 6.11
C ASN A 256 18.17 -13.96 6.36
N TRP A 257 17.82 -15.03 5.65
CA TRP A 257 16.52 -15.72 5.75
C TRP A 257 16.43 -16.72 6.90
N ASN A 258 17.49 -16.82 7.72
CA ASN A 258 17.55 -17.61 8.95
C ASN A 258 17.14 -19.08 8.73
N GLY A 259 17.64 -19.69 7.66
CA GLY A 259 17.35 -21.09 7.30
C GLY A 259 16.09 -21.30 6.46
N THR A 260 15.33 -20.24 6.16
CA THR A 260 14.20 -20.31 5.21
C THR A 260 14.69 -20.10 3.79
N ALA A 261 14.23 -20.92 2.83
CA ALA A 261 14.51 -20.68 1.43
C ALA A 261 13.80 -19.39 0.96
N PRO A 262 14.46 -18.51 0.17
CA PRO A 262 13.80 -17.36 -0.41
C PRO A 262 12.59 -17.76 -1.25
N PHE A 263 11.48 -17.06 -1.05
CA PHE A 263 10.26 -17.21 -1.83
C PHE A 263 9.79 -15.81 -2.23
N ILE A 264 9.22 -15.70 -3.45
CA ILE A 264 8.92 -14.46 -4.22
C ILE A 264 10.05 -13.93 -5.11
#